data_AF-A0A6C7UL33-F1
#
_entry.id   AF-A0A6C7UL33-F1
#
_cell.length_a   1.000
_cell.length_b   1.000
_cell.length_c   1.000
_cell.angle_alpha   90.00
_cell.angle_beta   90.00
_cell.angle_gamma   90.00
#
_symmetry.space_group_name_H-M   'P 1'
#
loop_
_entity.id
_entity.type
_entity.pdbx_description
1 polymer ?
#
loop_
_entity_poly.entity_id
_entity_poly.type
_entity_poly.pdbx_seq_one_letter_code
_entity_poly.pdbx_strand_id
1 'polypeptide(L)'
;MKFFISIIFFISGLFALDLEFSVGENGKSLDDNNTILIFGGIQGDEPGGFHAASLLLSDYNITKGKIIVAPNLAFDSIIKRSRGNNGDLNRKFANLSPKDPDYQTVKRIKELILLPEVSMVINLHDGWGFYKPTYIDAMQNPKRWGNSSVIDTNEINASKYPDLESIATQTVNSVNASLVDPKHAYHLKNTKTQELGDTEMLKALTYFVISNHKAAFANEASKNLPVNLRAYYHLLAIENYLKTAGIEFTRTFELTPQGVDKAINQELEVKLFDDKILLSLKNPRKAINYVPFPINKELNYNTSNELTAVIAEKNSFYIQYGNRFQTRLYPEYLEFSSPFNKVTLQVDGNETVVNFGTKLQVKENFLVPRIKGARVNIIGFDHGRDESNILVSKKNMQKPYSLDMAGKIYRVEFYELREANLQQSLEDSIESKLIKNAKILDLTTLKTAKAKDKFIGSILVEFE
;
A
#
# COMPACT_ATOMS: atom_id res chain seq x y z
N MET A 1 9.01 28.18 55.66
CA MET A 1 8.06 27.96 54.56
C MET A 1 8.67 26.93 53.61
N LYS A 2 8.24 25.67 53.66
CA LYS A 2 8.75 24.60 52.79
C LYS A 2 7.88 24.58 51.52
N PHE A 3 8.47 24.91 50.38
CA PHE A 3 7.80 24.77 49.09
C PHE A 3 7.80 23.30 48.67
N PHE A 4 6.59 22.73 48.53
CA PHE A 4 6.37 21.42 47.94
C PHE A 4 6.24 21.61 46.42
N ILE A 5 7.23 21.17 45.65
CA ILE A 5 7.15 21.11 44.20
C ILE A 5 6.49 19.77 43.87
N SER A 6 5.24 19.83 43.42
CA SER A 6 4.54 18.66 42.88
C SER A 6 4.96 18.48 41.42
N ILE A 7 5.76 17.44 41.15
CA ILE A 7 6.09 17.01 39.78
C ILE A 7 4.89 16.21 39.27
N ILE A 8 4.11 16.84 38.39
CA ILE A 8 3.04 16.16 37.65
C ILE A 8 3.72 15.36 36.53
N PHE A 9 3.79 14.04 36.70
CA PHE A 9 4.09 13.12 35.60
C PHE A 9 2.89 13.08 34.66
N PHE A 10 2.99 13.77 33.51
CA PHE A 10 2.14 13.47 32.37
C PHE A 10 2.55 12.10 31.83
N ILE A 11 1.81 11.05 32.23
CA ILE A 11 1.82 9.77 31.53
C ILE A 11 1.04 10.02 30.24
N SER A 12 1.73 10.39 29.16
CA SER A 12 1.18 10.23 27.83
C SER A 12 1.06 8.74 27.57
N GLY A 13 -0.17 8.23 27.58
CA GLY A 13 -0.45 6.92 27.04
C GLY A 13 -0.01 6.91 25.58
N LEU A 14 1.08 6.21 25.28
CA LEU A 14 1.46 5.82 23.93
C LEU A 14 0.39 4.85 23.43
N PHE A 15 -0.74 5.37 22.96
CA PHE A 15 -1.54 4.61 22.02
C PHE A 15 -0.67 4.48 20.77
N ALA A 16 -0.19 3.27 20.50
CA ALA A 16 0.35 2.94 19.19
C ALA A 16 -0.77 3.23 18.20
N LEU A 17 -0.68 4.34 17.47
CA LEU A 17 -1.63 4.64 16.42
C LEU A 17 -1.42 3.55 15.35
N ASP A 18 -2.37 2.63 15.20
CA ASP A 18 -2.30 1.60 14.16
C ASP A 18 -2.18 2.23 12.77
N LEU A 19 -1.64 1.49 11.81
CA LEU A 19 -1.62 1.96 10.43
C LEU A 19 -3.06 2.17 9.95
N GLU A 20 -3.40 3.40 9.56
CA GLU A 20 -4.74 3.71 9.05
C GLU A 20 -4.87 3.21 7.62
N PHE A 21 -6.00 2.59 7.30
CA PHE A 21 -6.30 2.19 5.93
C PHE A 21 -6.52 3.42 5.03
N SER A 22 -6.23 3.30 3.75
CA SER A 22 -6.44 4.37 2.78
C SER A 22 -7.77 4.22 2.05
N VAL A 23 -8.28 5.34 1.55
CA VAL A 23 -9.48 5.40 0.73
C VAL A 23 -9.11 6.19 -0.52
N GLY A 24 -9.30 5.57 -1.68
CA GLY A 24 -9.15 6.22 -2.97
C GLY A 24 -10.48 6.29 -3.71
N GLU A 25 -10.67 7.34 -4.50
CA GLU A 25 -11.79 7.46 -5.42
C GLU A 25 -11.29 7.34 -6.86
N ASN A 26 -12.10 6.75 -7.74
CA ASN A 26 -11.82 6.71 -9.18
C ASN A 26 -13.12 6.94 -9.96
N GLY A 27 -13.05 7.74 -11.02
CA GLY A 27 -14.21 8.20 -11.78
C GLY A 27 -14.89 9.43 -11.18
N LYS A 28 -16.09 9.74 -11.67
CA LYS A 28 -16.89 10.90 -11.26
C LYS A 28 -18.33 10.50 -11.06
N SER A 29 -18.93 10.98 -9.98
CA SER A 29 -20.35 10.77 -9.71
C SER A 29 -21.20 11.32 -10.85
N LEU A 30 -22.30 10.63 -11.16
CA LEU A 30 -23.32 11.08 -12.09
C LEU A 30 -24.52 11.72 -11.36
N ASP A 31 -24.36 12.01 -10.06
CA ASP A 31 -25.40 12.52 -9.16
C ASP A 31 -26.66 11.63 -9.11
N ASP A 32 -26.48 10.34 -9.39
CA ASP A 32 -27.54 9.34 -9.46
C ASP A 32 -27.57 8.45 -8.21
N ASN A 33 -26.76 8.74 -7.20
CA ASN A 33 -26.52 7.89 -6.03
C ASN A 33 -26.14 6.46 -6.43
N ASN A 34 -25.14 6.32 -7.31
CA ASN A 34 -24.68 5.04 -7.83
C ASN A 34 -23.18 4.78 -7.69
N THR A 35 -22.65 5.05 -6.52
CA THR A 35 -21.25 4.79 -6.22
C THR A 35 -21.09 3.37 -5.69
N ILE A 36 -20.12 2.64 -6.25
CA ILE A 36 -19.79 1.28 -5.80
C ILE A 36 -18.61 1.36 -4.84
N LEU A 37 -18.79 0.83 -3.64
CA LEU A 37 -17.78 0.81 -2.59
C LEU A 37 -17.12 -0.57 -2.53
N ILE A 38 -15.80 -0.61 -2.75
CA ILE A 38 -15.03 -1.87 -2.78
C ILE A 38 -14.06 -1.91 -1.61
N PHE A 39 -14.13 -3.00 -0.85
CA PHE A 39 -13.27 -3.27 0.29
C PHE A 39 -12.33 -4.43 0.03
N GLY A 40 -11.07 -4.26 0.40
CA GLY A 40 -10.05 -5.31 0.42
C GLY A 40 -9.33 -5.36 1.77
N GLY A 41 -8.79 -6.53 2.10
CA GLY A 41 -7.86 -6.67 3.22
C GLY A 41 -8.48 -6.46 4.59
N ILE A 42 -9.75 -6.84 4.79
CA ILE A 42 -10.36 -6.93 6.12
C ILE A 42 -9.68 -7.99 7.00
N GLN A 43 -8.99 -8.95 6.37
CA GLN A 43 -8.07 -9.89 6.99
C GLN A 43 -6.70 -9.80 6.29
N GLY A 44 -5.62 -9.81 7.09
CA GLY A 44 -4.28 -9.48 6.58
C GLY A 44 -3.56 -10.60 5.84
N ASP A 45 -4.07 -11.82 5.90
CA ASP A 45 -3.53 -13.01 5.22
C ASP A 45 -4.26 -13.34 3.91
N GLU A 46 -4.99 -12.37 3.34
CA GLU A 46 -5.89 -12.53 2.19
C GLU A 46 -5.49 -11.65 1.00
N PRO A 47 -4.31 -11.91 0.39
CA PRO A 47 -3.70 -11.03 -0.61
C PRO A 47 -4.43 -10.92 -1.93
N GLY A 48 -5.28 -11.87 -2.30
CA GLY A 48 -6.06 -11.76 -3.52
C GLY A 48 -6.95 -10.52 -3.50
N GLY A 49 -7.72 -10.34 -2.43
CA GLY A 49 -8.67 -9.24 -2.29
C GLY A 49 -8.02 -7.87 -2.25
N PHE A 50 -6.99 -7.67 -1.41
CA PHE A 50 -6.35 -6.36 -1.30
C PHE A 50 -5.52 -5.96 -2.52
N HIS A 51 -4.90 -6.93 -3.22
CA HIS A 51 -4.21 -6.61 -4.49
C HIS A 51 -5.21 -6.27 -5.60
N ALA A 52 -6.33 -7.01 -5.72
CA ALA A 52 -7.37 -6.68 -6.69
C ALA A 52 -7.97 -5.29 -6.44
N ALA A 53 -8.28 -4.96 -5.18
CA ALA A 53 -8.77 -3.63 -4.81
C ALA A 53 -7.73 -2.53 -5.14
N SER A 54 -6.45 -2.76 -4.82
CA SER A 54 -5.40 -1.78 -5.12
C SER A 54 -5.27 -1.48 -6.61
N LEU A 55 -5.43 -2.48 -7.48
CA LEU A 55 -5.36 -2.29 -8.94
C LEU A 55 -6.47 -1.39 -9.48
N LEU A 56 -7.63 -1.33 -8.81
CA LEU A 56 -8.72 -0.42 -9.21
C LEU A 56 -8.33 1.07 -9.07
N LEU A 57 -7.35 1.37 -8.22
CA LEU A 57 -6.84 2.73 -8.03
C LEU A 57 -5.63 3.01 -8.93
N SER A 58 -4.75 2.03 -9.15
CA SER A 58 -3.49 2.23 -9.88
C SER A 58 -3.58 1.96 -11.39
N ASP A 59 -4.43 1.03 -11.82
CA ASP A 59 -4.38 0.45 -13.18
C ASP A 59 -5.73 0.46 -13.91
N TYR A 60 -6.80 0.90 -13.25
CA TYR A 60 -8.11 1.14 -13.86
C TYR A 60 -8.35 2.63 -14.05
N ASN A 61 -9.03 2.97 -15.14
CA ASN A 61 -9.57 4.30 -15.40
C ASN A 61 -11.08 4.19 -15.52
N ILE A 62 -11.82 4.69 -14.53
CA ILE A 62 -13.29 4.73 -14.59
C ILE A 62 -13.71 5.89 -15.48
N THR A 63 -14.24 5.55 -16.66
CA THR A 63 -14.63 6.53 -17.68
C THR A 63 -16.04 7.07 -17.47
N LYS A 64 -16.88 6.36 -16.70
CA LYS A 64 -18.24 6.77 -16.35
C LYS A 64 -18.68 6.14 -15.03
N GLY A 65 -19.29 6.94 -14.16
CA GLY A 65 -19.65 6.55 -12.81
C GLY A 65 -18.48 6.73 -11.83
N LYS A 66 -18.69 6.34 -10.57
CA LYS A 66 -17.72 6.50 -9.49
C LYS A 66 -17.57 5.21 -8.69
N ILE A 67 -16.34 4.90 -8.31
CA ILE A 67 -16.03 3.91 -7.28
C ILE A 67 -15.28 4.55 -6.12
N ILE A 68 -15.51 4.03 -4.93
CA ILE A 68 -14.70 4.29 -3.74
C ILE A 68 -14.04 2.98 -3.36
N VAL A 69 -12.74 2.99 -3.10
CA VAL A 69 -11.96 1.79 -2.82
C VAL A 69 -11.15 1.97 -1.56
N ALA A 70 -11.29 1.04 -0.62
CA ALA A 70 -10.41 0.93 0.54
C ALA A 70 -9.70 -0.43 0.51
N PRO A 71 -8.46 -0.49 0.00
CA PRO A 71 -7.81 -1.76 -0.36
C PRO A 71 -7.18 -2.48 0.83
N ASN A 72 -7.02 -1.82 1.99
CA ASN A 72 -6.20 -2.28 3.11
C ASN A 72 -6.88 -2.12 4.48
N LEU A 73 -8.16 -2.53 4.62
CA LEU A 73 -8.96 -2.27 5.82
C LEU A 73 -8.27 -2.60 7.16
N ALA A 74 -7.65 -3.78 7.26
CA ALA A 74 -6.86 -4.20 8.41
C ALA A 74 -5.36 -4.00 8.15
N PHE A 75 -4.94 -2.77 7.84
CA PHE A 75 -3.60 -2.51 7.30
C PHE A 75 -2.46 -3.05 8.20
N ASP A 76 -2.55 -2.85 9.51
CA ASP A 76 -1.57 -3.42 10.46
C ASP A 76 -1.52 -4.96 10.40
N SER A 77 -2.66 -5.63 10.22
CA SER A 77 -2.72 -7.09 10.05
C SER A 77 -2.10 -7.53 8.72
N ILE A 78 -2.33 -6.78 7.63
CA ILE A 78 -1.72 -7.03 6.32
C ILE A 78 -0.19 -6.97 6.41
N ILE A 79 0.34 -5.90 7.02
CA ILE A 79 1.79 -5.70 7.19
C ILE A 79 2.42 -6.82 8.04
N LYS A 80 1.73 -7.27 9.09
CA LYS A 80 2.19 -8.36 9.97
C LYS A 80 1.88 -9.76 9.43
N ARG A 81 1.24 -9.87 8.25
CA ARG A 81 0.79 -11.14 7.64
C ARG A 81 -0.10 -11.96 8.56
N SER A 82 -0.88 -11.28 9.39
CA SER A 82 -1.77 -11.88 10.38
C SER A 82 -3.20 -11.81 9.87
N ARG A 83 -4.02 -12.80 10.21
CA ARG A 83 -5.46 -12.77 9.89
C ARG A 83 -6.15 -11.57 10.52
N GLY A 84 -5.83 -11.25 11.77
CA GLY A 84 -6.39 -10.12 12.52
C GLY A 84 -5.70 -9.95 13.87
N ASN A 85 -4.87 -8.91 14.03
CA ASN A 85 -4.07 -8.70 15.23
C ASN A 85 -4.92 -8.39 16.47
N ASN A 86 -6.07 -7.74 16.28
CA ASN A 86 -6.99 -7.31 17.32
C ASN A 86 -8.28 -8.18 17.34
N GLY A 87 -8.22 -9.39 16.75
CA GLY A 87 -9.39 -10.25 16.51
C GLY A 87 -9.91 -10.16 15.06
N ASP A 88 -11.01 -10.86 14.77
CA ASP A 88 -11.62 -10.85 13.44
C ASP A 88 -12.40 -9.55 13.20
N LEU A 89 -11.84 -8.66 12.39
CA LEU A 89 -12.44 -7.37 12.04
C LEU A 89 -13.84 -7.55 11.42
N ASN A 90 -14.06 -8.64 10.67
CA ASN A 90 -15.35 -8.96 10.07
C ASN A 90 -16.38 -9.53 11.07
N ARG A 91 -16.14 -9.42 12.39
CA ARG A 91 -17.10 -9.74 13.46
C ARG A 91 -17.42 -8.53 14.35
N LYS A 92 -17.07 -7.33 13.90
CA LYS A 92 -17.15 -6.09 14.69
C LYS A 92 -18.21 -5.10 14.19
N PHE A 93 -19.07 -5.48 13.24
CA PHE A 93 -20.02 -4.55 12.61
C PHE A 93 -21.37 -4.43 13.34
N ALA A 94 -21.62 -5.27 14.35
CA ALA A 94 -22.76 -5.10 15.27
C ALA A 94 -22.44 -4.08 16.37
N ASN A 95 -22.85 -4.35 17.62
CA ASN A 95 -22.47 -3.56 18.79
C ASN A 95 -20.98 -3.75 19.09
N LEU A 96 -20.23 -2.66 19.22
CA LEU A 96 -18.78 -2.66 19.45
C LEU A 96 -18.43 -1.71 20.59
N SER A 97 -17.60 -2.19 21.51
CA SER A 97 -17.11 -1.38 22.63
C SER A 97 -16.23 -0.23 22.12
N PRO A 98 -16.39 1.01 22.62
CA PRO A 98 -15.46 2.12 22.34
C PRO A 98 -14.01 1.87 22.79
N LYS A 99 -13.77 0.83 23.59
CA LYS A 99 -12.43 0.40 24.03
C LYS A 99 -11.81 -0.66 23.11
N ASP A 100 -12.53 -1.15 22.11
CA ASP A 100 -11.98 -2.09 21.13
C ASP A 100 -10.89 -1.37 20.31
N PRO A 101 -9.70 -1.96 20.12
CA PRO A 101 -8.63 -1.34 19.32
C PRO A 101 -9.06 -0.95 17.90
N ASP A 102 -10.00 -1.71 17.30
CA ASP A 102 -10.47 -1.45 15.95
C ASP A 102 -11.70 -0.52 15.91
N TYR A 103 -12.12 0.08 17.03
CA TYR A 103 -13.35 0.87 17.10
C TYR A 103 -13.37 2.03 16.08
N GLN A 104 -12.29 2.80 16.00
CA GLN A 104 -12.21 3.91 15.04
C GLN A 104 -12.16 3.41 13.60
N THR A 105 -11.45 2.31 13.34
CA THR A 105 -11.42 1.64 12.04
C THR A 105 -12.82 1.21 11.60
N VAL A 106 -13.56 0.49 12.45
CA VAL A 106 -14.93 0.03 12.15
C VAL A 106 -15.87 1.22 11.96
N LYS A 107 -15.76 2.25 12.82
CA LYS A 107 -16.56 3.47 12.70
C LYS A 107 -16.38 4.12 11.32
N ARG A 108 -15.13 4.31 10.89
CA ARG A 108 -14.81 4.89 9.59
C ARG A 108 -15.30 4.02 8.41
N ILE A 109 -15.22 2.69 8.52
CA ILE A 109 -15.79 1.78 7.51
C ILE A 109 -17.31 1.94 7.43
N LYS A 110 -18.00 2.02 8.57
CA LYS A 110 -19.45 2.27 8.63
C LYS A 110 -19.82 3.63 8.01
N GLU A 111 -19.04 4.67 8.29
CA GLU A 111 -19.23 6.01 7.70
C GLU A 111 -19.16 5.96 6.16
N LEU A 112 -18.18 5.24 5.58
CA LEU A 112 -18.09 5.03 4.14
C LEU A 112 -19.31 4.27 3.58
N ILE A 113 -19.73 3.20 4.24
CA ILE A 113 -20.92 2.42 3.85
C ILE A 113 -22.17 3.30 3.87
N LEU A 114 -22.29 4.22 4.83
CA LEU A 114 -23.48 5.05 5.02
C LEU A 114 -23.52 6.28 4.11
N LEU A 115 -22.47 6.58 3.33
CA LEU A 115 -22.46 7.69 2.37
C LEU A 115 -23.70 7.63 1.45
N PRO A 116 -24.49 8.71 1.29
CA PRO A 116 -25.73 8.68 0.51
C PRO A 116 -25.55 8.22 -0.94
N GLU A 117 -24.39 8.51 -1.53
CA GLU A 117 -24.06 8.12 -2.90
C GLU A 117 -23.83 6.62 -3.10
N VAL A 118 -23.52 5.86 -2.03
CA VAL A 118 -23.18 4.43 -2.11
C VAL A 118 -24.44 3.59 -2.22
N SER A 119 -24.56 2.83 -3.31
CA SER A 119 -25.70 1.94 -3.61
C SER A 119 -25.36 0.44 -3.48
N MET A 120 -24.09 0.08 -3.68
CA MET A 120 -23.60 -1.30 -3.64
C MET A 120 -22.23 -1.36 -2.95
N VAL A 121 -22.02 -2.40 -2.14
CA VAL A 121 -20.75 -2.69 -1.47
C VAL A 121 -20.24 -4.07 -1.86
N ILE A 122 -18.97 -4.16 -2.24
CA ILE A 122 -18.28 -5.41 -2.58
C ILE A 122 -17.15 -5.62 -1.59
N ASN A 123 -17.16 -6.73 -0.85
CA ASN A 123 -16.14 -7.07 0.12
C ASN A 123 -15.31 -8.27 -0.38
N LEU A 124 -14.01 -8.09 -0.56
CA LEU A 124 -13.14 -9.10 -1.17
C LEU A 124 -12.40 -9.89 -0.08
N HIS A 125 -12.50 -11.21 -0.15
CA HIS A 125 -11.90 -12.16 0.79
C HIS A 125 -11.15 -13.26 0.06
N ASP A 126 -10.22 -13.91 0.76
CA ASP A 126 -9.68 -15.19 0.31
C ASP A 126 -10.12 -16.30 1.26
N GLY A 127 -10.78 -17.34 0.75
CA GLY A 127 -11.34 -18.42 1.55
C GLY A 127 -10.60 -19.73 1.35
N TRP A 128 -10.35 -20.51 2.41
CA TRP A 128 -9.77 -21.85 2.23
C TRP A 128 -10.70 -22.80 1.46
N GLY A 129 -10.10 -23.69 0.66
CA GLY A 129 -10.79 -24.69 -0.16
C GLY A 129 -11.64 -24.09 -1.26
N PHE A 130 -12.55 -24.89 -1.78
CA PHE A 130 -13.49 -24.52 -2.84
C PHE A 130 -14.90 -24.82 -2.33
N TYR A 131 -15.74 -23.80 -2.26
CA TYR A 131 -17.13 -23.98 -1.86
C TYR A 131 -17.86 -24.85 -2.91
N LYS A 132 -18.62 -25.82 -2.40
CA LYS A 132 -19.57 -26.62 -3.17
C LYS A 132 -20.87 -26.74 -2.38
N PRO A 133 -22.05 -26.67 -3.02
CA PRO A 133 -23.34 -26.83 -2.33
C PRO A 133 -23.51 -28.21 -1.69
N THR A 134 -22.81 -29.23 -2.20
CA THR A 134 -22.77 -30.58 -1.65
C THR A 134 -21.35 -30.96 -1.25
N TYR A 135 -21.23 -31.88 -0.29
CA TYR A 135 -19.92 -32.39 0.12
C TYR A 135 -19.34 -33.30 -0.98
N ILE A 136 -18.13 -33.00 -1.44
CA ILE A 136 -17.34 -33.87 -2.33
C ILE A 136 -16.16 -34.42 -1.54
N ASP A 137 -15.36 -33.54 -0.94
CA ASP A 137 -14.21 -33.90 -0.12
C ASP A 137 -13.89 -32.80 0.91
N ALA A 138 -12.82 -32.97 1.69
CA ALA A 138 -12.42 -32.02 2.73
C ALA A 138 -12.08 -30.61 2.19
N MET A 139 -11.68 -30.50 0.93
CA MET A 139 -11.33 -29.25 0.24
C MET A 139 -12.47 -28.71 -0.63
N GLN A 140 -13.50 -29.51 -0.91
CA GLN A 140 -14.64 -29.19 -1.76
C GLN A 140 -15.96 -29.52 -1.06
N ASN A 141 -16.52 -28.58 -0.31
CA ASN A 141 -17.73 -28.81 0.49
C ASN A 141 -18.41 -27.51 0.94
N PRO A 142 -19.63 -27.59 1.54
CA PRO A 142 -20.39 -26.40 1.93
C PRO A 142 -19.75 -25.53 3.02
N LYS A 143 -18.83 -26.09 3.81
CA LYS A 143 -18.12 -25.36 4.88
C LYS A 143 -16.95 -24.53 4.35
N ARG A 144 -16.55 -24.72 3.08
CA ARG A 144 -15.51 -23.91 2.43
C ARG A 144 -16.09 -22.59 1.92
N TRP A 145 -15.19 -21.67 1.60
CA TRP A 145 -15.52 -20.31 1.17
C TRP A 145 -14.93 -19.99 -0.21
N GLY A 146 -13.75 -20.52 -0.52
CA GLY A 146 -13.04 -20.15 -1.74
C GLY A 146 -13.84 -20.42 -3.01
N ASN A 147 -13.68 -19.52 -3.97
CA ASN A 147 -14.38 -19.49 -5.24
C ASN A 147 -15.91 -19.50 -5.07
N SER A 148 -16.41 -18.51 -4.33
CA SER A 148 -17.84 -18.26 -4.24
C SER A 148 -18.17 -16.78 -4.31
N SER A 149 -19.36 -16.48 -4.82
CA SER A 149 -20.03 -15.20 -4.59
C SER A 149 -21.00 -15.40 -3.43
N VAL A 150 -20.93 -14.53 -2.42
CA VAL A 150 -21.64 -14.69 -1.15
C VAL A 150 -22.63 -13.55 -0.97
N ILE A 151 -23.86 -13.91 -0.61
CA ILE A 151 -24.93 -12.98 -0.24
C ILE A 151 -25.53 -13.39 1.10
N ASP A 152 -26.04 -12.40 1.84
CA ASP A 152 -26.67 -12.62 3.15
C ASP A 152 -28.14 -13.08 3.05
N THR A 153 -28.81 -12.72 1.97
CA THR A 153 -30.22 -13.00 1.66
C THR A 153 -30.44 -12.87 0.15
N ASN A 154 -31.56 -13.38 -0.37
CA ASN A 154 -31.90 -13.31 -1.80
C ASN A 154 -32.23 -11.89 -2.25
N GLU A 155 -33.05 -11.18 -1.47
CA GLU A 155 -33.54 -9.85 -1.81
C GLU A 155 -33.51 -8.92 -0.60
N ILE A 156 -33.41 -7.62 -0.86
CA ILE A 156 -33.43 -6.57 0.14
C ILE A 156 -34.38 -5.44 -0.26
N ASN A 157 -34.90 -4.72 0.72
CA ASN A 157 -35.58 -3.46 0.46
C ASN A 157 -34.53 -2.36 0.21
N ALA A 158 -34.13 -2.17 -1.04
CA ALA A 158 -33.20 -1.14 -1.48
C ALA A 158 -33.71 -0.44 -2.74
N SER A 159 -33.39 0.84 -2.90
CA SER A 159 -33.77 1.62 -4.08
C SER A 159 -33.02 1.17 -5.35
N LYS A 160 -31.82 0.60 -5.18
CA LYS A 160 -31.00 0.06 -6.27
C LYS A 160 -30.53 -1.34 -5.90
N TYR A 161 -30.48 -2.21 -6.92
CA TYR A 161 -29.97 -3.58 -6.81
C TYR A 161 -30.64 -4.43 -5.71
N PRO A 162 -31.99 -4.47 -5.61
CA PRO A 162 -32.68 -5.21 -4.55
C PRO A 162 -32.56 -6.73 -4.69
N ASP A 163 -32.38 -7.26 -5.91
CA ASP A 163 -32.28 -8.70 -6.20
C ASP A 163 -30.82 -9.17 -6.15
N LEU A 164 -30.37 -9.56 -4.96
CA LEU A 164 -28.99 -9.97 -4.71
C LEU A 164 -28.70 -11.35 -5.33
N GLU A 165 -29.64 -12.28 -5.28
CA GLU A 165 -29.47 -13.63 -5.84
C GLU A 165 -29.23 -13.60 -7.34
N SER A 166 -30.03 -12.83 -8.09
CA SER A 166 -29.88 -12.69 -9.54
C SER A 166 -28.54 -12.07 -9.92
N ILE A 167 -28.16 -10.96 -9.25
CA ILE A 167 -26.89 -10.28 -9.51
C ILE A 167 -25.70 -11.20 -9.20
N ALA A 168 -25.70 -11.85 -8.03
CA ALA A 168 -24.61 -12.74 -7.65
C ALA A 168 -24.52 -13.98 -8.57
N THR A 169 -25.65 -14.51 -9.03
CA THR A 169 -25.70 -15.60 -10.02
C THR A 169 -25.14 -15.15 -11.37
N GLN A 170 -25.50 -13.95 -11.84
CA GLN A 170 -24.93 -13.36 -13.05
C GLN A 170 -23.41 -13.22 -12.92
N THR A 171 -22.91 -12.77 -11.77
CA THR A 171 -21.47 -12.68 -11.50
C THR A 171 -20.80 -14.05 -11.52
N VAL A 172 -21.37 -15.06 -10.87
CA VAL A 172 -20.86 -16.44 -10.90
C VAL A 172 -20.75 -16.96 -12.34
N ASN A 173 -21.79 -16.74 -13.15
CA ASN A 173 -21.79 -17.15 -14.55
C ASN A 173 -20.72 -16.43 -15.36
N SER A 174 -20.57 -15.12 -15.15
CA SER A 174 -19.54 -14.29 -15.81
C SER A 174 -18.13 -14.76 -15.45
N VAL A 175 -17.87 -15.09 -14.18
CA VAL A 175 -16.57 -15.62 -13.74
C VAL A 175 -16.33 -17.01 -14.32
N ASN A 176 -17.36 -17.86 -14.31
CA ASN A 176 -17.27 -19.24 -14.81
C ASN A 176 -17.04 -19.32 -16.34
N ALA A 177 -17.39 -18.28 -17.09
CA ALA A 177 -17.08 -18.17 -18.51
C ALA A 177 -15.58 -17.89 -18.80
N SER A 178 -14.78 -17.60 -17.79
CA SER A 178 -13.35 -17.25 -17.91
C SER A 178 -12.48 -18.04 -16.92
N LEU A 179 -12.84 -19.28 -16.62
CA LEU A 179 -12.04 -20.12 -15.73
C LEU A 179 -10.70 -20.51 -16.37
N VAL A 180 -9.63 -20.41 -15.58
CA VAL A 180 -8.31 -20.96 -15.93
C VAL A 180 -8.28 -22.49 -15.82
N ASP A 181 -9.01 -23.04 -14.85
CA ASP A 181 -9.21 -24.47 -14.65
C ASP A 181 -10.68 -24.70 -14.25
N PRO A 182 -11.41 -25.65 -14.87
CA PRO A 182 -12.78 -25.99 -14.47
C PRO A 182 -12.97 -26.29 -12.97
N LYS A 183 -11.94 -26.77 -12.28
CA LYS A 183 -11.96 -27.00 -10.82
C LYS A 183 -12.14 -25.73 -10.01
N HIS A 184 -11.81 -24.58 -10.59
CA HIS A 184 -11.98 -23.26 -9.99
C HIS A 184 -13.41 -22.71 -10.12
N ALA A 185 -14.37 -23.50 -10.60
CA ALA A 185 -15.74 -23.05 -10.79
C ALA A 185 -16.32 -22.38 -9.53
N TYR A 186 -16.81 -21.17 -9.72
CA TYR A 186 -17.52 -20.36 -8.75
C TYR A 186 -18.95 -20.86 -8.54
N HIS A 187 -19.46 -20.70 -7.32
CA HIS A 187 -20.83 -21.01 -6.96
C HIS A 187 -21.42 -19.89 -6.10
N LEU A 188 -22.73 -19.70 -6.17
CA LEU A 188 -23.45 -18.83 -5.25
C LEU A 188 -23.53 -19.48 -3.86
N LYS A 189 -23.16 -18.74 -2.82
CA LYS A 189 -23.35 -19.11 -1.42
C LYS A 189 -24.25 -18.09 -0.75
N ASN A 190 -25.53 -18.39 -0.65
CA ASN A 190 -26.43 -17.63 0.21
C ASN A 190 -26.30 -18.14 1.65
N THR A 191 -25.84 -17.28 2.57
CA THR A 191 -25.69 -17.62 3.99
C THR A 191 -27.00 -17.62 4.76
N LYS A 192 -28.06 -17.01 4.20
CA LYS A 192 -29.38 -16.88 4.83
C LYS A 192 -29.27 -16.33 6.25
N THR A 193 -28.43 -15.30 6.40
CA THR A 193 -27.85 -14.85 7.68
C THR A 193 -28.90 -14.62 8.76
N GLN A 194 -29.98 -13.89 8.43
CA GLN A 194 -31.05 -13.61 9.38
C GLN A 194 -32.03 -14.77 9.55
N GLU A 195 -32.39 -15.47 8.45
CA GLU A 195 -33.32 -16.62 8.47
C GLU A 195 -32.80 -17.74 9.38
N LEU A 196 -31.50 -18.01 9.34
CA LEU A 196 -30.84 -19.06 10.14
C LEU A 196 -30.34 -18.58 11.50
N GLY A 197 -30.45 -17.28 11.80
CA GLY A 197 -29.92 -16.70 13.03
C GLY A 197 -28.42 -16.92 13.21
N ASP A 198 -27.64 -16.85 12.12
CA ASP A 198 -26.19 -17.04 12.16
C ASP A 198 -25.52 -15.90 12.94
N THR A 199 -25.25 -16.14 14.22
CA THR A 199 -24.72 -15.13 15.14
C THR A 199 -23.38 -14.54 14.73
N GLU A 200 -22.62 -15.24 13.89
CA GLU A 200 -21.33 -14.76 13.40
C GLU A 200 -21.50 -13.88 12.16
N MET A 201 -22.35 -14.29 11.21
CA MET A 201 -22.65 -13.47 10.03
C MET A 201 -23.48 -12.23 10.37
N LEU A 202 -24.32 -12.27 11.41
CA LEU A 202 -25.04 -11.09 11.93
C LEU A 202 -24.10 -9.97 12.42
N LYS A 203 -22.81 -10.26 12.64
CA LYS A 203 -21.78 -9.28 13.03
C LYS A 203 -20.87 -8.85 11.86
N ALA A 204 -21.11 -9.36 10.66
CA ALA A 204 -20.27 -9.16 9.49
C ALA A 204 -20.57 -7.85 8.74
N LEU A 205 -19.60 -7.42 7.93
CA LEU A 205 -19.67 -6.19 7.16
C LEU A 205 -20.89 -6.19 6.22
N THR A 206 -21.08 -7.25 5.44
CA THR A 206 -22.15 -7.31 4.43
C THR A 206 -23.54 -7.30 5.07
N TYR A 207 -23.71 -7.94 6.24
CA TYR A 207 -24.96 -7.87 6.99
C TYR A 207 -25.28 -6.43 7.46
N PHE A 208 -24.27 -5.68 7.92
CA PHE A 208 -24.44 -4.26 8.24
C PHE A 208 -24.85 -3.45 7.01
N VAL A 209 -24.29 -3.72 5.83
CA VAL A 209 -24.66 -3.05 4.59
C VAL A 209 -26.13 -3.29 4.24
N ILE A 210 -26.59 -4.56 4.20
CA ILE A 210 -27.98 -4.87 3.83
C ILE A 210 -28.99 -4.36 4.86
N SER A 211 -28.61 -4.29 6.14
CA SER A 211 -29.43 -3.70 7.20
C SER A 211 -29.63 -2.18 7.04
N ASN A 212 -28.84 -1.55 6.16
CA ASN A 212 -28.94 -0.13 5.80
C ASN A 212 -29.44 0.06 4.36
N HIS A 213 -30.19 -0.91 3.81
CA HIS A 213 -30.89 -0.79 2.52
C HIS A 213 -29.97 -0.56 1.32
N LYS A 214 -28.79 -1.18 1.34
CA LYS A 214 -27.79 -1.14 0.26
C LYS A 214 -27.42 -2.55 -0.16
N ALA A 215 -27.15 -2.75 -1.45
CA ALA A 215 -26.74 -4.07 -1.95
C ALA A 215 -25.34 -4.44 -1.44
N ALA A 216 -25.15 -5.70 -1.05
CA ALA A 216 -23.90 -6.18 -0.51
C ALA A 216 -23.54 -7.53 -1.09
N PHE A 217 -22.28 -7.68 -1.49
CA PHE A 217 -21.72 -8.93 -1.98
C PHE A 217 -20.36 -9.16 -1.33
N ALA A 218 -20.08 -10.40 -0.93
CA ALA A 218 -18.71 -10.82 -0.72
C ALA A 218 -18.25 -11.67 -1.88
N ASN A 219 -17.03 -11.44 -2.38
CA ASN A 219 -16.39 -12.33 -3.33
C ASN A 219 -15.24 -13.04 -2.64
N GLU A 220 -15.21 -14.37 -2.74
CA GLU A 220 -14.24 -15.22 -2.07
C GLU A 220 -13.40 -15.94 -3.12
N ALA A 221 -12.10 -15.69 -3.16
CA ALA A 221 -11.16 -16.46 -3.99
C ALA A 221 -10.45 -17.52 -3.15
N SER A 222 -10.14 -18.68 -3.72
CA SER A 222 -9.57 -19.77 -2.92
C SER A 222 -8.13 -19.49 -2.47
N LYS A 223 -7.86 -19.65 -1.16
CA LYS A 223 -6.49 -19.62 -0.59
C LYS A 223 -5.60 -20.74 -1.15
N ASN A 224 -6.16 -21.74 -1.82
CA ASN A 224 -5.40 -22.78 -2.50
C ASN A 224 -4.76 -22.30 -3.82
N LEU A 225 -5.14 -21.12 -4.32
CA LEU A 225 -4.62 -20.55 -5.56
C LEU A 225 -3.46 -19.58 -5.30
N PRO A 226 -2.55 -19.35 -6.26
CA PRO A 226 -1.55 -18.30 -6.16
C PRO A 226 -2.19 -16.90 -6.19
N VAL A 227 -1.52 -15.91 -5.60
CA VAL A 227 -2.07 -14.56 -5.38
C VAL A 227 -2.58 -13.90 -6.66
N ASN A 228 -1.82 -13.98 -7.76
CA ASN A 228 -2.20 -13.43 -9.05
C ASN A 228 -3.50 -14.05 -9.57
N LEU A 229 -3.72 -15.34 -9.33
CA LEU A 229 -4.94 -16.03 -9.75
C LEU A 229 -6.14 -15.70 -8.86
N ARG A 230 -5.92 -15.50 -7.55
CA ARG A 230 -6.97 -14.99 -6.65
C ARG A 230 -7.41 -13.59 -7.06
N ALA A 231 -6.45 -12.69 -7.26
CA ALA A 231 -6.72 -11.33 -7.71
C ALA A 231 -7.41 -11.30 -9.09
N TYR A 232 -7.01 -12.18 -10.01
CA TYR A 232 -7.69 -12.36 -11.29
C TYR A 232 -9.17 -12.69 -11.13
N TYR A 233 -9.52 -13.66 -10.28
CA TYR A 233 -10.93 -14.01 -10.06
C TYR A 233 -11.71 -12.91 -9.33
N HIS A 234 -11.08 -12.19 -8.41
CA HIS A 234 -11.68 -10.99 -7.81
C HIS A 234 -11.99 -9.93 -8.87
N LEU A 235 -11.04 -9.63 -9.75
CA LEU A 235 -11.21 -8.66 -10.83
C LEU A 235 -12.31 -9.06 -11.81
N LEU A 236 -12.43 -10.35 -12.18
CA LEU A 236 -13.55 -10.83 -13.01
C LEU A 236 -14.91 -10.55 -12.34
N ALA A 237 -15.03 -10.80 -11.04
CA ALA A 237 -16.25 -10.53 -10.30
C ALA A 237 -16.54 -9.02 -10.21
N ILE A 238 -15.53 -8.23 -9.85
CA ILE A 238 -15.65 -6.76 -9.77
C ILE A 238 -16.07 -6.18 -11.11
N GLU A 239 -15.42 -6.55 -12.22
CA GLU A 239 -15.79 -6.07 -13.55
C GLU A 239 -17.24 -6.39 -13.92
N ASN A 240 -17.78 -7.52 -13.45
CA ASN A 240 -19.19 -7.85 -13.63
C ASN A 240 -20.10 -6.93 -12.79
N TYR A 241 -19.81 -6.74 -11.50
CA TYR A 241 -20.58 -5.83 -10.65
C TYR A 241 -20.58 -4.39 -11.17
N LEU A 242 -19.42 -3.89 -11.63
CA LEU A 242 -19.31 -2.56 -12.23
C LEU A 242 -20.18 -2.44 -13.48
N LYS A 243 -20.17 -3.46 -14.37
CA LYS A 243 -21.04 -3.49 -15.55
C LYS A 243 -22.52 -3.56 -15.18
N THR A 244 -22.90 -4.36 -14.19
CA THR A 244 -24.27 -4.39 -13.63
C THR A 244 -24.68 -3.02 -13.09
N ALA A 245 -23.73 -2.26 -12.55
CA ALA A 245 -23.96 -0.91 -12.09
C ALA A 245 -23.98 0.15 -13.20
N GLY A 246 -23.67 -0.20 -14.45
CA GLY A 246 -23.54 0.76 -15.55
C GLY A 246 -22.27 1.62 -15.48
N ILE A 247 -21.27 1.19 -14.70
CA ILE A 247 -19.95 1.82 -14.62
C ILE A 247 -19.10 1.34 -15.80
N GLU A 248 -18.54 2.31 -16.54
CA GLU A 248 -17.66 2.04 -17.68
C GLU A 248 -16.21 2.31 -17.27
N PHE A 249 -15.30 1.47 -17.75
CA PHE A 249 -13.90 1.53 -17.37
C PHE A 249 -12.98 0.98 -18.45
N THR A 250 -11.73 1.41 -18.40
CA THR A 250 -10.60 0.78 -19.09
C THR A 250 -9.54 0.38 -18.07
N ARG A 251 -8.58 -0.45 -18.49
CA ARG A 251 -7.45 -0.87 -17.68
C ARG A 251 -6.17 -0.91 -18.52
N THR A 252 -5.03 -0.70 -17.87
CA THR A 252 -3.70 -0.65 -18.50
C THR A 252 -3.09 -2.03 -18.78
N PHE A 253 -3.76 -3.10 -18.35
CA PHE A 253 -3.30 -4.48 -18.50
C PHE A 253 -4.41 -5.41 -19.02
N GLU A 254 -4.01 -6.51 -19.64
CA GLU A 254 -4.95 -7.54 -20.06
C GLU A 254 -5.44 -8.35 -18.85
N LEU A 255 -6.75 -8.59 -18.72
CA LEU A 255 -7.29 -9.37 -17.61
C LEU A 255 -7.07 -10.87 -17.86
N THR A 256 -5.85 -11.31 -17.59
CA THR A 256 -5.39 -12.70 -17.59
C THR A 256 -4.55 -12.94 -16.34
N PRO A 257 -4.34 -14.18 -15.87
CA PRO A 257 -3.47 -14.45 -14.72
C PRO A 257 -2.06 -13.88 -14.84
N GLN A 258 -1.50 -13.85 -16.06
CA GLN A 258 -0.19 -13.27 -16.36
C GLN A 258 -0.22 -11.75 -16.40
N GLY A 259 -1.28 -11.15 -16.97
CA GLY A 259 -1.47 -9.70 -16.96
C GLY A 259 -1.62 -9.15 -15.54
N VAL A 260 -2.41 -9.84 -14.71
CA VAL A 260 -2.57 -9.52 -13.28
C VAL A 260 -1.26 -9.71 -12.52
N ASP A 261 -0.50 -10.78 -12.77
CA ASP A 261 0.81 -10.96 -12.15
C ASP A 261 1.76 -9.81 -12.48
N LYS A 262 1.82 -9.39 -13.75
CA LYS A 262 2.63 -8.23 -14.18
C LYS A 262 2.17 -6.94 -13.50
N ALA A 263 0.86 -6.69 -13.42
CA ALA A 263 0.30 -5.49 -12.79
C ALA A 263 0.63 -5.44 -11.28
N ILE A 264 0.44 -6.55 -10.57
CA ILE A 264 0.77 -6.66 -9.14
C ILE A 264 2.28 -6.56 -8.90
N ASN A 265 3.12 -6.90 -9.88
CA ASN A 265 4.58 -6.89 -9.75
C ASN A 265 5.26 -5.68 -10.43
N GLN A 266 4.52 -4.61 -10.71
CA GLN A 266 5.10 -3.36 -11.20
C GLN A 266 6.10 -2.77 -10.19
N GLU A 267 6.99 -1.91 -10.70
CA GLU A 267 7.97 -1.20 -9.89
C GLU A 267 7.27 -0.30 -8.87
N LEU A 268 7.69 -0.41 -7.61
CA LEU A 268 7.20 0.45 -6.54
C LEU A 268 8.19 1.57 -6.25
N GLU A 269 7.68 2.78 -6.08
CA GLU A 269 8.45 3.91 -5.62
C GLU A 269 8.12 4.19 -4.16
N VAL A 270 9.17 4.33 -3.35
CA VAL A 270 9.06 4.82 -1.97
C VAL A 270 9.93 6.05 -1.84
N LYS A 271 9.29 7.19 -1.59
CA LYS A 271 9.96 8.46 -1.37
C LYS A 271 10.04 8.73 0.12
N LEU A 272 11.23 8.95 0.66
CA LEU A 272 11.46 9.19 2.07
C LEU A 272 11.81 10.66 2.31
N PHE A 273 11.35 11.18 3.45
CA PHE A 273 11.81 12.43 4.05
C PHE A 273 11.63 13.64 3.14
N ASP A 274 10.37 13.99 2.87
CA ASP A 274 9.97 15.08 1.97
C ASP A 274 10.53 14.92 0.56
N ASP A 275 10.37 13.72 0.01
CA ASP A 275 10.82 13.34 -1.33
C ASP A 275 12.34 13.52 -1.58
N LYS A 276 13.16 13.63 -0.52
CA LYS A 276 14.63 13.77 -0.65
C LYS A 276 15.34 12.49 -1.10
N ILE A 277 14.71 11.34 -0.87
CA ILE A 277 15.27 10.02 -1.20
C ILE A 277 14.22 9.22 -1.95
N LEU A 278 14.57 8.68 -3.11
CA LEU A 278 13.77 7.70 -3.83
C LEU A 278 14.37 6.31 -3.66
N LEU A 279 13.51 5.34 -3.35
CA LEU A 279 13.81 3.92 -3.47
C LEU A 279 12.95 3.35 -4.60
N SER A 280 13.62 2.88 -5.65
CA SER A 280 13.01 2.21 -6.80
C SER A 280 13.05 0.70 -6.57
N LEU A 281 11.91 0.11 -6.25
CA LEU A 281 11.81 -1.29 -5.80
C LEU A 281 11.36 -2.19 -6.95
N LYS A 282 12.30 -2.49 -7.85
CA LYS A 282 12.17 -3.48 -8.92
C LYS A 282 13.23 -4.56 -8.74
N ASN A 283 12.85 -5.68 -8.13
CA ASN A 283 13.80 -6.69 -7.64
C ASN A 283 14.91 -6.07 -6.76
N PRO A 284 14.54 -5.35 -5.68
CA PRO A 284 15.51 -4.67 -4.83
C PRO A 284 16.41 -5.69 -4.10
N ARG A 285 17.57 -5.22 -3.64
CA ARG A 285 18.38 -5.98 -2.68
C ARG A 285 17.59 -6.21 -1.40
N LYS A 286 17.82 -7.36 -0.75
CA LYS A 286 17.17 -7.68 0.54
C LYS A 286 17.52 -6.69 1.66
N ALA A 287 18.69 -6.08 1.57
CA ALA A 287 19.15 -5.06 2.51
C ALA A 287 19.83 -3.91 1.76
N ILE A 288 19.51 -2.69 2.15
CA ILE A 288 20.13 -1.45 1.67
C ILE A 288 20.74 -0.77 2.89
N ASN A 289 22.05 -0.62 2.87
CA ASN A 289 22.80 -0.05 4.00
C ASN A 289 22.97 1.46 3.87
N TYR A 290 23.28 2.09 5.01
CA TYR A 290 23.65 3.49 5.12
C TYR A 290 22.63 4.43 4.45
N VAL A 291 21.33 4.16 4.61
CA VAL A 291 20.27 5.02 4.08
C VAL A 291 20.18 6.28 4.95
N PRO A 292 20.30 7.52 4.42
CA PRO A 292 20.20 8.73 5.22
C PRO A 292 18.87 8.80 5.96
N PHE A 293 18.91 8.90 7.28
CA PHE A 293 17.74 9.09 8.14
C PHE A 293 17.91 10.39 8.95
N PRO A 294 16.89 11.26 8.99
CA PRO A 294 17.02 12.54 9.67
C PRO A 294 17.01 12.38 11.20
N ILE A 295 17.76 13.25 11.88
CA ILE A 295 17.67 13.44 13.34
C ILE A 295 16.92 14.70 13.75
N ASN A 296 16.62 15.58 12.77
CA ASN A 296 16.09 16.92 12.96
C ASN A 296 14.76 17.16 12.24
N LYS A 297 14.08 16.09 11.80
CA LYS A 297 12.71 16.13 11.27
C LYS A 297 12.00 14.79 11.44
N GLU A 298 10.71 14.80 11.12
CA GLU A 298 9.86 13.61 11.18
C GLU A 298 10.28 12.56 10.14
N LEU A 299 10.00 11.30 10.46
CA LEU A 299 10.26 10.17 9.57
C LEU A 299 9.04 9.95 8.67
N ASN A 300 8.82 10.83 7.69
CA ASN A 300 7.72 10.71 6.74
C ASN A 300 8.11 10.01 5.43
N TYR A 301 7.11 9.49 4.72
CA TYR A 301 7.28 8.83 3.43
C TYR A 301 6.03 8.88 2.56
N ASN A 302 6.24 8.78 1.26
CA ASN A 302 5.22 8.65 0.22
C ASN A 302 5.49 7.39 -0.61
N THR A 303 4.45 6.85 -1.23
CA THR A 303 4.53 5.58 -1.97
C THR A 303 3.68 5.62 -3.23
N SER A 304 4.12 4.99 -4.31
CA SER A 304 3.31 4.85 -5.53
C SER A 304 2.11 3.90 -5.40
N ASN A 305 2.00 3.16 -4.29
CA ASN A 305 0.91 2.21 -4.06
C ASN A 305 0.45 2.19 -2.60
N GLU A 306 -0.87 2.16 -2.41
CA GLU A 306 -1.50 2.26 -1.09
C GLU A 306 -1.21 1.11 -0.12
N LEU A 307 -0.90 -0.07 -0.63
CA LEU A 307 -0.55 -1.23 0.18
C LEU A 307 0.89 -1.16 0.72
N THR A 308 1.66 -0.13 0.36
CA THR A 308 3.07 -0.01 0.73
C THR A 308 3.23 0.68 2.08
N ALA A 309 4.05 0.10 2.96
CA ALA A 309 4.38 0.69 4.25
C ALA A 309 5.86 0.56 4.59
N VAL A 310 6.39 1.56 5.28
CA VAL A 310 7.74 1.55 5.86
C VAL A 310 7.60 1.39 7.38
N ILE A 311 8.16 0.32 7.93
CA ILE A 311 7.95 -0.09 9.32
C ILE A 311 9.27 -0.08 10.07
N ALA A 312 9.28 0.52 11.26
CA ALA A 312 10.41 0.46 12.16
C ALA A 312 10.51 -0.91 12.86
N GLU A 313 11.71 -1.49 12.89
CA GLU A 313 12.02 -2.69 13.65
C GLU A 313 13.42 -2.60 14.26
N LYS A 314 13.46 -2.45 15.59
CA LYS A 314 14.69 -2.32 16.38
C LYS A 314 15.58 -1.17 15.88
N ASN A 315 16.65 -1.49 15.17
CA ASN A 315 17.64 -0.54 14.63
C ASN A 315 17.60 -0.50 13.09
N SER A 316 16.51 -0.95 12.47
CA SER A 316 16.34 -1.00 11.01
C SER A 316 14.90 -0.67 10.65
N PHE A 317 14.65 -0.51 9.35
CA PHE A 317 13.32 -0.28 8.81
C PHE A 317 13.08 -1.29 7.70
N TYR A 318 11.87 -1.80 7.53
CA TYR A 318 11.55 -2.68 6.41
C TYR A 318 10.38 -2.14 5.61
N ILE A 319 10.41 -2.41 4.32
CA ILE A 319 9.36 -2.03 3.38
C ILE A 319 8.54 -3.26 3.06
N GLN A 320 7.23 -3.17 3.26
CA GLN A 320 6.25 -4.16 2.82
C GLN A 320 5.44 -3.58 1.68
N TYR A 321 5.00 -4.45 0.78
CA TYR A 321 3.94 -4.19 -0.18
C TYR A 321 2.84 -5.22 0.02
N GLY A 322 1.74 -4.78 0.61
CA GLY A 322 0.75 -5.68 1.20
C GLY A 322 1.42 -6.56 2.25
N ASN A 323 1.31 -7.87 2.05
CA ASN A 323 1.98 -8.83 2.92
C ASN A 323 3.37 -9.26 2.38
N ARG A 324 3.98 -8.59 1.40
CA ARG A 324 5.25 -9.00 0.77
C ARG A 324 6.42 -8.12 1.16
N PHE A 325 7.42 -8.72 1.80
CA PHE A 325 8.66 -8.02 2.15
C PHE A 325 9.39 -7.62 0.87
N GLN A 326 9.75 -6.35 0.76
CA GLN A 326 10.50 -5.81 -0.37
C GLN A 326 11.99 -5.71 -0.03
N THR A 327 12.32 -4.93 0.99
CA THR A 327 13.71 -4.67 1.40
C THR A 327 13.80 -4.19 2.85
N ARG A 328 14.99 -4.28 3.43
CA ARG A 328 15.33 -3.73 4.74
C ARG A 328 16.33 -2.59 4.59
N LEU A 329 16.02 -1.46 5.19
CA LEU A 329 16.87 -0.28 5.25
C LEU A 329 17.63 -0.29 6.58
N TYR A 330 18.95 -0.13 6.49
CA TYR A 330 19.79 0.17 7.64
C TYR A 330 20.13 1.66 7.62
N PRO A 331 19.71 2.42 8.64
CA PRO A 331 19.84 3.86 8.63
C PRO A 331 21.29 4.30 8.86
N GLU A 332 21.65 5.39 8.21
CA GLU A 332 22.72 6.29 8.62
C GLU A 332 22.07 7.58 9.11
N TYR A 333 22.13 7.82 10.42
CA TYR A 333 21.52 9.00 11.02
C TYR A 333 22.35 10.26 10.77
N LEU A 334 21.71 11.31 10.25
CA LEU A 334 22.32 12.54 9.77
C LEU A 334 21.44 13.74 10.09
N GLU A 335 22.04 14.93 10.20
CA GLU A 335 21.27 16.17 10.12
C GLU A 335 20.90 16.43 8.66
N PHE A 336 19.65 16.77 8.41
CA PHE A 336 19.17 17.13 7.08
C PHE A 336 19.20 18.65 6.91
N SER A 337 19.56 19.08 5.72
CA SER A 337 19.59 20.47 5.27
C SER A 337 18.86 20.60 3.93
N SER A 338 18.36 21.78 3.61
CA SER A 338 17.63 22.08 2.38
C SER A 338 18.11 23.38 1.74
N PRO A 339 19.40 23.49 1.36
CA PRO A 339 19.88 24.67 0.64
C PRO A 339 19.39 24.77 -0.81
N PHE A 340 19.03 23.63 -1.39
CA PHE A 340 18.43 23.50 -2.72
C PHE A 340 17.68 22.17 -2.82
N ASN A 341 16.82 22.03 -3.82
CA ASN A 341 16.00 20.83 -4.07
C ASN A 341 16.24 20.17 -5.44
N LYS A 342 17.12 20.77 -6.26
CA LYS A 342 17.47 20.34 -7.61
C LYS A 342 18.96 20.46 -7.86
N VAL A 343 19.47 19.62 -8.75
CA VAL A 343 20.88 19.53 -9.11
C VAL A 343 21.03 19.44 -10.63
N THR A 344 22.12 20.02 -11.14
CA THR A 344 22.52 19.92 -12.54
C THR A 344 23.52 18.78 -12.70
N LEU A 345 23.38 17.99 -13.77
CA LEU A 345 24.29 16.91 -14.16
C LEU A 345 24.60 17.03 -15.66
N GLN A 346 25.75 16.53 -16.07
CA GLN A 346 26.00 16.17 -17.46
C GLN A 346 25.71 14.68 -17.62
N VAL A 347 24.81 14.31 -18.54
CA VAL A 347 24.34 12.93 -18.75
C VAL A 347 24.41 12.67 -20.24
N ASP A 348 25.22 11.69 -20.64
CA ASP A 348 25.40 11.31 -22.04
C ASP A 348 25.66 12.52 -22.98
N GLY A 349 26.48 13.46 -22.51
CA GLY A 349 26.86 14.68 -23.22
C GLY A 349 25.86 15.86 -23.11
N ASN A 350 24.71 15.69 -22.46
CA ASN A 350 23.70 16.74 -22.31
C ASN A 350 23.61 17.25 -20.87
N GLU A 351 23.41 18.56 -20.69
CA GLU A 351 23.10 19.12 -19.38
C GLU A 351 21.65 18.80 -19.00
N THR A 352 21.45 18.23 -17.81
CA THR A 352 20.14 17.82 -17.28
C THR A 352 19.98 18.37 -15.87
N VAL A 353 18.85 18.99 -15.58
CA VAL A 353 18.47 19.44 -14.24
C VAL A 353 17.40 18.51 -13.68
N VAL A 354 17.64 17.96 -12.49
CA VAL A 354 16.72 17.01 -11.83
C VAL A 354 16.46 17.42 -10.39
N ASN A 355 15.25 17.14 -9.90
CA ASN A 355 14.91 17.28 -8.49
C ASN A 355 15.48 16.10 -7.69
N PHE A 356 15.60 16.25 -6.37
CA PHE A 356 15.81 15.08 -5.52
C PHE A 356 14.61 14.14 -5.56
N GLY A 357 14.85 12.88 -5.20
CA GLY A 357 13.81 11.85 -5.20
C GLY A 357 13.36 11.43 -6.60
N THR A 358 14.21 11.62 -7.61
CA THR A 358 13.95 11.17 -9.00
C THR A 358 14.96 10.13 -9.45
N LYS A 359 14.56 9.32 -10.44
CA LYS A 359 15.41 8.34 -11.12
C LYS A 359 15.76 8.82 -12.53
N LEU A 360 17.04 8.88 -12.84
CA LEU A 360 17.61 9.33 -14.11
C LEU A 360 18.18 8.14 -14.88
N GLN A 361 17.81 7.98 -16.15
CA GLN A 361 18.40 6.97 -17.04
C GLN A 361 19.75 7.45 -17.57
N VAL A 362 20.74 6.55 -17.64
CA VAL A 362 22.10 6.83 -18.12
C VAL A 362 22.54 5.74 -19.09
N LYS A 363 22.86 6.12 -20.33
CA LYS A 363 23.30 5.18 -21.37
C LYS A 363 24.77 4.86 -21.28
N GLU A 364 25.59 5.90 -21.17
CA GLU A 364 27.04 5.79 -21.21
C GLU A 364 27.65 6.28 -19.90
N ASN A 365 27.37 7.53 -19.53
CA ASN A 365 28.04 8.19 -18.43
C ASN A 365 27.29 9.40 -17.89
N PHE A 366 27.62 9.75 -16.65
CA PHE A 366 27.19 11.00 -16.05
C PHE A 366 28.34 11.67 -15.29
N LEU A 367 28.22 12.98 -15.07
CA LEU A 367 29.12 13.77 -14.23
C LEU A 367 28.28 14.77 -13.44
N VAL A 368 28.61 14.94 -12.16
CA VAL A 368 28.00 15.97 -11.31
C VAL A 368 28.99 17.12 -11.19
N PRO A 369 28.70 18.33 -11.72
CA PRO A 369 29.56 19.50 -11.54
C PRO A 369 29.76 19.83 -10.07
N ARG A 370 30.91 20.40 -9.72
CA ARG A 370 31.22 20.81 -8.35
C ARG A 370 30.24 21.86 -7.83
N ILE A 371 29.72 21.63 -6.62
CA ILE A 371 28.80 22.53 -5.92
C ILE A 371 29.54 23.19 -4.75
N LYS A 372 29.57 24.52 -4.70
CA LYS A 372 30.23 25.25 -3.62
C LYS A 372 29.56 24.94 -2.27
N GLY A 373 30.34 24.49 -1.29
CA GLY A 373 29.84 24.18 0.06
C GLY A 373 29.14 22.82 0.19
N ALA A 374 29.13 22.01 -0.87
CA ALA A 374 28.59 20.65 -0.84
C ALA A 374 29.57 19.65 -1.44
N ARG A 375 29.42 18.38 -1.08
CA ARG A 375 30.13 17.25 -1.68
C ARG A 375 29.15 16.24 -2.27
N VAL A 376 29.64 15.47 -3.24
CA VAL A 376 28.88 14.39 -3.88
C VAL A 376 29.46 13.05 -3.46
N ASN A 377 28.60 12.10 -3.12
CA ASN A 377 28.95 10.71 -2.83
C ASN A 377 28.11 9.80 -3.73
N ILE A 378 28.76 9.07 -4.62
CA ILE A 378 28.14 8.17 -5.58
C ILE A 378 28.29 6.75 -5.03
N ILE A 379 27.22 6.20 -4.47
CA ILE A 379 27.27 4.92 -3.75
C ILE A 379 27.68 3.79 -4.71
N GLY A 380 28.86 3.21 -4.47
CA GLY A 380 29.46 2.17 -5.31
C GLY A 380 30.54 2.66 -6.28
N PHE A 381 30.79 3.97 -6.31
CA PHE A 381 31.98 4.61 -6.87
C PHE A 381 32.88 4.94 -5.66
N ASP A 382 34.15 4.54 -5.67
CA ASP A 382 35.04 4.66 -4.50
C ASP A 382 36.29 5.48 -4.87
N HIS A 383 36.10 6.80 -5.01
CA HIS A 383 37.14 7.73 -5.53
C HIS A 383 37.44 8.91 -4.60
N GLY A 384 37.00 8.85 -3.34
CA GLY A 384 37.35 9.82 -2.31
C GLY A 384 36.14 10.39 -1.58
N ARG A 385 36.33 11.51 -0.89
CA ARG A 385 35.28 12.14 -0.07
C ARG A 385 34.24 12.92 -0.90
N ASP A 386 34.69 13.55 -1.98
CA ASP A 386 33.86 14.32 -2.90
C ASP A 386 34.15 13.85 -4.32
N GLU A 387 33.12 13.31 -4.97
CA GLU A 387 33.20 12.67 -6.29
C GLU A 387 32.60 13.55 -7.39
N SER A 388 32.45 14.84 -7.12
CA SER A 388 32.08 15.84 -8.13
C SER A 388 33.20 16.06 -9.16
N ASN A 389 32.81 16.51 -10.36
CA ASN A 389 33.68 16.69 -11.53
C ASN A 389 34.39 15.41 -12.02
N ILE A 390 33.86 14.22 -11.70
CA ILE A 390 34.38 12.95 -12.21
C ILE A 390 33.35 12.33 -13.16
N LEU A 391 33.80 11.88 -14.32
CA LEU A 391 32.96 11.18 -15.29
C LEU A 391 32.78 9.73 -14.84
N VAL A 392 31.53 9.33 -14.61
CA VAL A 392 31.18 8.02 -14.06
C VAL A 392 30.38 7.23 -15.08
N SER A 393 30.80 5.99 -15.33
CA SER A 393 30.12 5.05 -16.21
C SER A 393 29.83 3.74 -15.48
N LYS A 394 28.99 2.89 -16.07
CA LYS A 394 28.56 1.63 -15.45
C LYS A 394 29.72 0.74 -15.00
N LYS A 395 30.80 0.69 -15.78
CA LYS A 395 32.02 -0.10 -15.50
C LYS A 395 32.78 0.35 -14.25
N ASN A 396 32.57 1.59 -13.80
CA ASN A 396 33.20 2.11 -12.59
C ASN A 396 32.44 1.72 -11.31
N MET A 397 31.21 1.22 -11.46
CA MET A 397 30.32 0.97 -10.32
C MET A 397 30.46 -0.44 -9.77
N GLN A 398 30.67 -0.53 -8.46
CA GLN A 398 30.70 -1.79 -7.73
C GLN A 398 29.29 -2.37 -7.61
N LYS A 399 29.05 -3.51 -8.25
CA LYS A 399 27.72 -4.17 -8.29
C LYS A 399 27.06 -4.30 -6.91
N PRO A 400 27.74 -4.76 -5.83
CA PRO A 400 27.09 -4.99 -4.53
C PRO A 400 26.42 -3.77 -3.90
N TYR A 401 26.78 -2.56 -4.32
CA TYR A 401 26.26 -1.29 -3.79
C TYR A 401 25.02 -0.75 -4.52
N SER A 402 24.57 -1.40 -5.59
CA SER A 402 23.32 -1.04 -6.27
C SER A 402 22.10 -1.25 -5.38
N LEU A 403 20.99 -0.58 -5.68
CA LEU A 403 19.69 -0.80 -5.03
C LEU A 403 18.99 -2.08 -5.50
N ASP A 404 19.24 -2.50 -6.74
CA ASP A 404 18.61 -3.63 -7.40
C ASP A 404 19.56 -4.82 -7.56
N MET A 405 19.00 -6.01 -7.75
CA MET A 405 19.78 -7.23 -7.95
C MET A 405 20.49 -7.31 -9.32
N ALA A 406 19.97 -6.62 -10.34
CA ALA A 406 20.62 -6.58 -11.66
C ALA A 406 21.90 -5.73 -11.64
N GLY A 407 22.01 -4.80 -10.69
CA GLY A 407 23.19 -3.96 -10.53
C GLY A 407 23.12 -2.70 -11.37
N LYS A 408 21.93 -2.15 -11.63
CA LYS A 408 21.73 -1.03 -12.55
C LYS A 408 21.45 0.30 -11.86
N ILE A 409 20.84 0.26 -10.68
CA ILE A 409 20.32 1.44 -9.98
C ILE A 409 21.25 1.80 -8.83
N TYR A 410 21.78 3.02 -8.82
CA TYR A 410 22.70 3.53 -7.79
C TYR A 410 22.24 4.86 -7.22
N ARG A 411 22.60 5.11 -5.95
CA ARG A 411 22.32 6.38 -5.27
C ARG A 411 23.45 7.37 -5.55
N VAL A 412 23.08 8.60 -5.90
CA VAL A 412 23.97 9.76 -5.90
C VAL A 412 23.48 10.71 -4.83
N GLU A 413 24.32 10.95 -3.84
CA GLU A 413 23.95 11.68 -2.62
C GLU A 413 24.72 12.97 -2.48
N PHE A 414 24.03 13.97 -1.96
CA PHE A 414 24.52 15.33 -1.82
C PHE A 414 24.54 15.70 -0.36
N TYR A 415 25.68 16.24 0.08
CA TYR A 415 25.89 16.61 1.47
C TYR A 415 26.41 18.05 1.59
N GLU A 416 25.78 18.86 2.44
CA GLU A 416 26.28 20.17 2.83
C GLU A 416 27.46 19.95 3.78
N LEU A 417 28.62 20.51 3.42
CA LEU A 417 29.79 20.48 4.30
C LEU A 417 29.45 21.16 5.62
N ARG A 418 29.77 20.53 6.75
CA ARG A 418 29.30 20.97 8.08
C ARG A 418 29.46 22.48 8.35
N GLU A 419 30.60 23.05 7.94
CA GLU A 419 30.95 24.47 8.14
C GLU A 419 30.52 25.41 7.00
N ALA A 420 29.88 24.90 5.94
CA ALA A 420 29.46 25.72 4.80
C ALA A 420 28.28 26.65 5.14
N ASN A 421 27.38 26.20 6.03
CA ASN A 421 26.22 26.95 6.52
C ASN A 421 25.43 27.62 5.37
N LEU A 422 25.03 26.80 4.40
CA LEU A 422 24.33 27.28 3.22
C LEU A 422 22.97 27.87 3.60
N GLN A 423 22.50 28.85 2.85
CA GLN A 423 21.18 29.44 3.05
C GLN A 423 20.10 28.38 2.78
N GLN A 424 19.19 28.18 3.74
CA GLN A 424 18.15 27.15 3.66
C GLN A 424 16.91 27.71 2.94
N SER A 425 16.28 26.90 2.08
CA SER A 425 14.98 27.20 1.49
C SER A 425 13.85 26.78 2.42
N LEU A 426 12.67 27.39 2.24
CA LEU A 426 11.44 26.89 2.86
C LEU A 426 11.14 25.49 2.30
N GLU A 427 10.72 24.59 3.17
CA GLU A 427 10.26 23.25 2.78
C GLU A 427 8.73 23.29 2.67
N ASP A 428 8.21 22.85 1.53
CA ASP A 428 6.76 22.66 1.36
C ASP A 428 6.35 21.41 2.15
N SER A 429 5.36 21.56 3.03
CA SER A 429 4.76 20.41 3.71
C SER A 429 3.88 19.62 2.75
N ILE A 430 4.31 18.42 2.38
CA ILE A 430 3.52 17.49 1.55
C ILE A 430 2.78 16.52 2.49
N GLU A 431 1.49 16.31 2.26
CA GLU A 431 0.72 15.27 2.95
C GLU A 431 1.41 13.92 2.75
N SER A 432 1.80 13.27 3.85
CA SER A 432 2.67 12.09 3.81
C SER A 432 2.41 11.15 4.98
N LYS A 433 2.73 9.87 4.79
CA LYS A 433 2.61 8.84 5.83
C LYS A 433 3.77 9.01 6.82
N LEU A 434 3.53 8.74 8.10
CA LEU A 434 4.57 8.73 9.14
C LEU A 434 5.04 7.31 9.46
N ILE A 435 6.35 7.12 9.57
CA ILE A 435 6.95 5.88 10.10
C ILE A 435 6.73 5.86 11.61
N LYS A 436 5.75 5.08 12.04
CA LYS A 436 5.39 4.94 13.46
C LYS A 436 6.35 4.00 14.20
N ASN A 437 6.38 4.13 15.53
CA ASN A 437 7.14 3.26 16.44
C ASN A 437 8.66 3.22 16.21
N ALA A 438 9.23 4.25 15.55
CA ALA A 438 10.67 4.40 15.44
C ALA A 438 11.31 4.58 16.83
N LYS A 439 12.44 3.92 17.05
CA LYS A 439 13.16 3.98 18.32
C LYS A 439 13.74 5.39 18.54
N ILE A 440 13.64 5.89 19.77
CA ILE A 440 14.35 7.09 20.20
C ILE A 440 15.87 6.84 20.14
N LEU A 441 16.59 7.74 19.48
CA LEU A 441 18.04 7.64 19.30
C LEU A 441 18.77 7.94 20.61
N ASP A 442 19.83 7.18 20.89
CA ASP A 442 20.71 7.45 22.02
C ASP A 442 21.62 8.67 21.78
N LEU A 443 22.18 9.22 22.87
CA LEU A 443 23.05 10.39 22.83
C LEU A 443 24.30 10.19 21.97
N THR A 444 24.84 8.97 21.93
CA THR A 444 26.04 8.64 21.16
C THR A 444 25.74 8.72 19.66
N THR A 445 24.59 8.18 19.25
CA THR A 445 24.09 8.22 17.87
C THR A 445 23.84 9.66 17.43
N LEU A 446 23.17 10.46 18.27
CA LEU A 446 22.94 11.89 18.00
C LEU A 446 24.25 12.68 17.88
N LYS A 447 25.21 12.45 18.78
CA LYS A 447 26.53 13.11 18.72
C LYS A 447 27.29 12.75 17.45
N THR A 448 27.22 11.47 17.05
CA THR A 448 27.86 10.99 15.82
C THR A 448 27.22 11.61 14.58
N ALA A 449 25.90 11.66 14.51
CA ALA A 449 25.16 12.30 13.42
C ALA A 449 25.50 13.79 13.29
N LYS A 450 25.62 14.51 14.41
CA LYS A 450 25.98 15.94 14.45
C LYS A 450 27.43 16.25 14.04
N ALA A 451 28.33 15.25 14.02
CA ALA A 451 29.71 15.43 13.58
C ALA A 451 29.92 15.23 12.07
N LYS A 452 28.97 14.60 11.37
CA LYS A 452 29.05 14.31 9.92
C LYS A 452 28.68 15.53 9.07
N ASP A 453 28.82 15.48 7.75
CA ASP A 453 28.21 16.48 6.87
C ASP A 453 26.67 16.33 6.87
N LYS A 454 25.93 17.40 6.54
CA LYS A 454 24.46 17.38 6.55
C LYS A 454 23.94 16.79 5.24
N PHE A 455 22.94 15.91 5.29
CA PHE A 455 22.33 15.36 4.09
C PHE A 455 21.42 16.40 3.41
N ILE A 456 21.62 16.62 2.12
CA ILE A 456 20.78 17.54 1.33
C ILE A 456 19.64 16.78 0.64
N GLY A 457 19.99 15.69 -0.04
CA GLY A 457 19.09 14.93 -0.88
C GLY A 457 19.85 13.92 -1.74
N SER A 458 19.11 13.12 -2.51
CA SER A 458 19.68 12.14 -3.42
C SER A 458 18.85 12.00 -4.69
N ILE A 459 19.52 11.52 -5.74
CA ILE A 459 18.89 11.02 -6.96
C ILE A 459 19.29 9.56 -7.15
N LEU A 460 18.53 8.86 -7.98
CA LEU A 460 18.92 7.55 -8.50
C LEU A 460 19.43 7.69 -9.93
N VAL A 461 20.52 6.99 -10.25
CA VAL A 461 20.95 6.76 -11.63
C VAL A 461 20.70 5.29 -11.98
N GLU A 462 19.99 5.04 -13.09
CA GLU A 462 19.75 3.73 -13.66
C GLU A 462 20.53 3.60 -14.97
N PHE A 463 21.51 2.69 -14.99
CA PHE A 463 22.27 2.41 -16.20
C PHE A 463 21.52 1.42 -17.10
N GLU A 464 21.43 1.74 -18.40
CA GLU A 464 20.76 0.90 -19.41
C GLU A 464 21.38 -0.49 -19.61
#